data_AF-A0A6S7GFI5-F1
#
_entry.id   AF-A0A6S7GFI5-F1
#
_cell.length_a   1.000
_cell.length_b   1.000
_cell.length_c   1.000
_cell.angle_alpha   90.00
_cell.angle_beta   90.00
_cell.angle_gamma   90.00
#
_symmetry.space_group_name_H-M   'P 1'
#
loop_
_entity.id
_entity.type
_entity.pdbx_description
1 polymer ?
#
loop_
_entity_poly.entity_id
_entity_poly.type
_entity_poly.pdbx_seq_one_letter_code
_entity_poly.pdbx_strand_id
1 'polypeptide(L)'
;MSLATEIQRRASRAFTKADLGFVSTYDTPKTRPVIFLGPSLKGYEVTDMMHKALYHYLKTRFEGRLIIHRCESDISLAKRKPLIGLGSIAPERFGNSLSVTSFRTPSPPKTQSSLKNDEVKEELDVIFSLLNEKKHLVVLDCKSINYPSQISESALTPIVVYIKIIPKVVEKLMKLRGQKASKNSSTQIFAANKLVQADADMMDVILDEPRLEEACEHLGDFLDQYWSDVTRYD
;
A
#
# COMPACT_ATOMS: atom_id res chain seq x y z
N MET A 1 -23.24 1.41 15.50
CA MET A 1 -22.44 2.31 14.63
C MET A 1 -22.25 1.59 13.30
N SER A 2 -22.40 2.28 12.16
CA SER A 2 -22.21 1.65 10.84
C SER A 2 -20.73 1.34 10.61
N LEU A 3 -20.42 0.31 9.81
CA LEU A 3 -19.07 0.00 9.34
C LEU A 3 -18.40 1.24 8.72
N ALA A 4 -19.17 2.03 7.95
CA ALA A 4 -18.77 3.33 7.44
C ALA A 4 -18.29 4.30 8.53
N THR A 5 -19.01 4.35 9.66
CA THR A 5 -18.69 5.26 10.77
C THR A 5 -17.39 4.85 11.45
N GLU A 6 -17.12 3.55 11.63
CA GLU A 6 -15.84 3.07 12.20
C GLU A 6 -14.69 3.26 11.21
N ILE A 7 -14.92 3.04 9.92
CA ILE A 7 -13.95 3.31 8.83
C ILE A 7 -13.59 4.80 8.77
N GLN A 8 -14.59 5.67 8.80
CA GLN A 8 -14.41 7.12 8.72
C GLN A 8 -13.81 7.68 10.02
N ARG A 9 -14.10 7.05 11.17
CA ARG A 9 -13.46 7.34 12.46
C ARG A 9 -11.99 6.90 12.51
N ARG A 10 -11.63 5.77 11.88
CA ARG A 10 -10.23 5.36 11.69
C ARG A 10 -9.49 6.35 10.79
N ALA A 11 -10.14 6.84 9.73
CA ALA A 11 -9.60 7.90 8.87
C ALA A 11 -9.45 9.25 9.61
N SER A 12 -10.39 9.61 10.50
CA SER A 12 -10.40 10.88 11.24
C SER A 12 -9.59 10.89 12.54
N ARG A 13 -9.18 9.72 13.06
CA ARG A 13 -8.26 9.62 14.22
C ARG A 13 -6.83 9.97 13.85
N ALA A 14 -6.51 9.96 12.57
CA ALA A 14 -5.37 10.68 12.06
C ALA A 14 -5.80 12.16 11.88
N PHE A 15 -4.90 13.10 12.14
CA PHE A 15 -4.87 14.46 11.58
C PHE A 15 -5.25 15.67 12.47
N THR A 16 -4.20 16.40 12.84
CA THR A 16 -4.15 17.87 12.85
C THR A 16 -3.36 18.36 11.64
N LYS A 17 -3.77 19.48 11.05
CA LYS A 17 -3.38 20.04 9.72
C LYS A 17 -1.90 20.47 9.56
N ALA A 18 -1.01 20.17 10.49
CA ALA A 18 0.27 20.89 10.63
C ALA A 18 1.56 20.16 10.19
N ASP A 19 1.53 18.88 9.76
CA ASP A 19 2.77 18.06 9.67
C ASP A 19 3.12 17.51 8.26
N LEU A 20 2.68 18.11 7.16
CA LEU A 20 2.67 17.42 5.86
C LEU A 20 3.81 17.82 4.89
N GLY A 21 4.61 16.84 4.46
CA GLY A 21 5.50 16.89 3.27
C GLY A 21 4.73 16.90 1.93
N PHE A 22 5.26 16.33 0.83
CA PHE A 22 4.60 16.31 -0.51
C PHE A 22 3.12 15.88 -0.47
N VAL A 23 2.76 15.03 0.49
CA VAL A 23 1.40 14.54 0.74
C VAL A 23 0.39 15.66 1.12
N SER A 24 0.86 16.85 1.52
CA SER A 24 0.04 18.04 1.84
C SER A 24 -0.83 18.52 0.67
N THR A 25 -0.50 18.16 -0.57
CA THR A 25 -1.23 18.60 -1.77
C THR A 25 -2.46 17.76 -2.11
N TYR A 26 -2.68 16.62 -1.44
CA TYR A 26 -3.81 15.74 -1.74
C TYR A 26 -4.93 15.90 -0.73
N ASP A 27 -6.16 16.10 -1.23
CA ASP A 27 -7.37 15.96 -0.45
C ASP A 27 -7.63 14.48 -0.08
N THR A 28 -8.43 14.26 0.96
CA THR A 28 -8.84 12.90 1.34
C THR A 28 -9.59 12.25 0.19
N PRO A 29 -9.18 11.05 -0.26
CA PRO A 29 -9.79 10.42 -1.43
C PRO A 29 -11.24 10.03 -1.13
N LYS A 30 -12.13 10.12 -2.12
CA LYS A 30 -13.55 9.77 -1.95
C LYS A 30 -13.76 8.29 -1.65
N THR A 31 -12.98 7.43 -2.31
CA THR A 31 -12.92 5.99 -2.02
C THR A 31 -11.55 5.62 -1.47
N ARG A 32 -11.51 4.60 -0.62
CA ARG A 32 -10.28 4.01 -0.08
C ARG A 32 -9.87 2.88 -1.04
N PRO A 33 -8.61 2.84 -1.52
CA PRO A 33 -8.15 1.73 -2.33
C PRO A 33 -8.01 0.46 -1.50
N VAL A 34 -8.26 -0.70 -2.10
CA VAL A 34 -8.04 -2.02 -1.49
C VAL A 34 -6.62 -2.48 -1.74
N ILE A 35 -5.93 -2.93 -0.69
CA ILE A 35 -4.59 -3.55 -0.77
C ILE A 35 -4.63 -4.91 -0.10
N PHE A 36 -4.16 -5.94 -0.81
CA PHE A 36 -3.98 -7.27 -0.25
C PHE A 36 -2.58 -7.45 0.36
N LEU A 37 -2.54 -8.11 1.52
CA LEU A 37 -1.34 -8.56 2.22
C LEU A 37 -1.40 -10.07 2.45
N GLY A 38 -0.23 -10.69 2.56
CA GLY A 38 -0.11 -12.10 2.88
C GLY A 38 -0.48 -13.05 1.74
N PRO A 39 -0.47 -14.37 1.99
CA PRO A 39 -0.10 -15.01 3.25
C PRO A 39 1.40 -14.94 3.57
N SER A 40 2.22 -14.56 2.59
CA SER A 40 3.67 -14.37 2.72
C SER A 40 4.10 -13.18 1.85
N LEU A 41 5.36 -13.16 1.40
CA LEU A 41 5.87 -12.14 0.51
C LEU A 41 5.26 -12.27 -0.88
N LYS A 42 4.88 -11.12 -1.46
CA LYS A 42 4.57 -10.97 -2.89
C LYS A 42 5.82 -11.17 -3.74
N GLY A 43 5.61 -11.45 -5.03
CA GLY A 43 6.69 -11.82 -5.95
C GLY A 43 7.10 -13.28 -5.84
N TYR A 44 6.38 -14.05 -5.03
CA TYR A 44 6.52 -15.50 -4.91
C TYR A 44 5.22 -16.17 -5.30
N GLU A 45 5.37 -17.32 -5.95
CA GLU A 45 4.29 -18.01 -6.65
C GLU A 45 3.07 -18.33 -5.76
N VAL A 46 3.29 -18.80 -4.52
CA VAL A 46 2.18 -19.13 -3.60
C VAL A 46 1.33 -17.89 -3.30
N THR A 47 1.98 -16.80 -2.90
CA THR A 47 1.30 -15.53 -2.59
C THR A 47 0.63 -14.92 -3.82
N ASP A 48 1.35 -14.84 -4.94
CA ASP A 48 0.87 -14.20 -6.15
C ASP A 48 -0.32 -14.96 -6.77
N MET A 49 -0.32 -16.30 -6.69
CA MET A 49 -1.44 -17.11 -7.16
C MET A 49 -2.70 -16.91 -6.32
N MET A 50 -2.57 -16.77 -4.99
CA MET A 50 -3.71 -16.50 -4.11
C MET A 50 -4.30 -15.12 -4.36
N HIS A 51 -3.46 -14.08 -4.47
CA HIS A 51 -3.91 -12.75 -4.87
C HIS A 51 -4.60 -12.78 -6.24
N LYS A 52 -4.01 -13.47 -7.22
CA LYS A 52 -4.59 -13.58 -8.56
C LYS A 52 -5.97 -14.24 -8.55
N ALA A 53 -6.19 -15.24 -7.70
CA ALA A 53 -7.50 -15.87 -7.54
C ALA A 53 -8.55 -14.87 -7.01
N LEU A 54 -8.21 -14.10 -5.97
CA LEU A 54 -9.08 -13.04 -5.44
C LEU A 54 -9.33 -11.93 -6.46
N TYR A 55 -8.31 -11.51 -7.21
CA TYR A 55 -8.47 -10.53 -8.30
C TYR A 55 -9.45 -11.02 -9.37
N HIS A 56 -9.38 -12.30 -9.74
CA HIS A 56 -10.29 -12.89 -10.72
C HIS A 56 -11.73 -12.91 -10.20
N TYR A 57 -11.94 -13.31 -8.94
CA TYR A 57 -13.24 -13.23 -8.30
C TYR A 57 -13.80 -11.80 -8.29
N LEU A 58 -13.00 -10.83 -7.81
CA LEU A 58 -13.44 -9.44 -7.72
C LEU A 58 -13.79 -8.84 -9.09
N LYS A 59 -13.03 -9.14 -10.14
CA LYS A 59 -13.34 -8.70 -11.51
C LYS A 59 -14.72 -9.17 -11.96
N THR A 60 -15.09 -10.39 -11.60
CA THR A 60 -16.39 -10.97 -11.96
C THR A 60 -17.51 -10.37 -11.09
N ARG A 61 -17.30 -10.26 -9.77
CA ARG A 61 -18.31 -9.79 -8.81
C ARG A 61 -18.62 -8.29 -8.95
N PHE A 62 -17.62 -7.49 -9.33
CA PHE A 62 -17.70 -6.03 -9.43
C PHE A 62 -17.46 -5.55 -10.88
N GLU A 63 -17.92 -6.35 -11.86
CA GLU A 63 -17.81 -6.02 -13.27
C GLU A 63 -18.34 -4.61 -13.58
N GLY A 64 -17.60 -3.84 -14.39
CA GLY A 64 -17.91 -2.45 -14.73
C GLY A 64 -17.67 -1.42 -13.61
N ARG A 65 -17.35 -1.86 -12.38
CA ARG A 65 -17.14 -0.98 -11.22
C ARG A 65 -15.77 -1.15 -10.57
N LEU A 66 -15.02 -2.19 -10.90
CA LEU A 66 -13.68 -2.44 -10.36
C LEU A 66 -12.57 -1.97 -11.30
N ILE A 67 -11.60 -1.25 -10.74
CA ILE A 67 -10.33 -0.93 -11.38
C ILE A 67 -9.23 -1.62 -10.58
N ILE A 68 -8.41 -2.44 -11.25
CA ILE A 68 -7.17 -2.97 -10.65
C ILE A 68 -6.01 -2.19 -11.25
N HIS A 69 -5.40 -1.34 -10.44
CA HIS A 69 -4.23 -0.55 -10.82
C HIS A 69 -2.97 -1.25 -10.29
N ARG A 70 -2.05 -1.58 -11.19
CA ARG A 70 -0.78 -2.23 -10.84
C ARG A 70 0.27 -1.16 -10.60
N CYS A 71 0.84 -1.14 -9.40
CA CYS A 71 1.81 -0.13 -9.01
C CYS A 71 3.18 -0.45 -9.65
N GLU A 72 3.77 0.53 -10.31
CA GLU A 72 5.10 0.51 -10.91
C GLU A 72 6.17 1.02 -9.93
N SER A 73 5.82 2.00 -9.08
CA SER A 73 6.74 2.57 -8.09
C SER A 73 6.39 2.11 -6.66
N ASP A 74 7.31 2.37 -5.73
CA ASP A 74 7.12 1.99 -4.33
C ASP A 74 6.41 3.10 -3.55
N ILE A 75 5.08 3.12 -3.65
CA ILE A 75 4.23 4.12 -2.94
C ILE A 75 4.38 4.09 -1.41
N SER A 76 5.02 3.06 -0.84
CA SER A 76 5.31 3.03 0.61
C SER A 76 6.34 4.07 1.05
N LEU A 77 7.09 4.64 0.09
CA LEU A 77 8.05 5.73 0.33
C LEU A 77 7.36 7.07 0.52
N ALA A 78 6.14 7.24 0.00
CA ALA A 78 5.33 8.44 0.18
C ALA A 78 4.67 8.46 1.57
N LYS A 79 5.51 8.55 2.61
CA LYS A 79 5.06 8.73 3.99
C LYS A 79 4.83 10.20 4.29
N ARG A 80 3.85 10.47 5.14
CA ARG A 80 3.59 11.80 5.74
C ARG A 80 4.66 12.20 6.77
N LYS A 81 5.94 11.96 6.50
CA LYS A 81 7.00 12.46 7.37
C LYS A 81 7.13 13.97 7.19
N PRO A 82 7.20 14.75 8.28
CA PRO A 82 7.50 16.17 8.18
C PRO A 82 8.91 16.31 7.60
N LEU A 83 9.10 17.29 6.71
CA LEU A 83 10.40 17.69 6.18
C LEU A 83 11.21 18.37 7.30
N ILE A 84 11.59 17.63 8.35
CA ILE A 84 12.53 18.11 9.35
C ILE A 84 13.93 17.88 8.78
N GLY A 85 14.55 18.97 8.27
CA GLY A 85 16.01 19.06 8.18
C GLY A 85 16.65 19.38 6.83
N LEU A 86 16.15 20.30 6.02
CA LEU A 86 17.05 21.13 5.19
C LEU A 86 17.56 22.28 6.07
N GLY A 87 18.42 21.95 7.03
CA GLY A 87 18.85 22.88 8.07
C GLY A 87 19.74 22.23 9.12
N SER A 88 20.70 21.43 8.68
CA SER A 88 21.79 20.97 9.54
C SER A 88 23.06 21.08 8.74
N ILE A 89 23.63 22.29 8.78
CA ILE A 89 25.05 22.51 8.55
C ILE A 89 25.77 21.62 9.56
N ALA A 90 26.35 20.51 9.10
CA ALA A 90 27.40 19.85 9.85
C ALA A 90 28.67 20.72 9.67
N PRO A 91 29.32 21.16 10.77
CA PRO A 91 30.55 21.94 10.70
C PRO A 91 31.74 20.97 10.70
N GLU A 92 32.66 21.07 9.73
CA GLU A 92 34.11 20.82 9.90
C GLU A 92 34.84 21.49 8.72
N ARG A 93 35.37 22.71 8.93
CA ARG A 93 36.77 23.05 9.25
C ARG A 93 37.72 23.11 8.03
N PHE A 94 37.94 24.36 7.62
CA PHE A 94 39.18 25.01 7.14
C PHE A 94 40.05 24.36 6.05
N GLY A 95 40.09 25.05 4.90
CA GLY A 95 41.09 24.89 3.83
C GLY A 95 40.97 25.98 2.77
N ASN A 96 41.24 27.24 3.15
CA ASN A 96 41.76 28.34 2.32
C ASN A 96 41.88 28.18 0.78
N SER A 97 41.07 28.91 0.01
CA SER A 97 41.54 29.95 -0.94
C SER A 97 40.36 30.61 -1.68
N LEU A 98 40.58 31.87 -2.02
CA LEU A 98 39.68 32.86 -2.62
C LEU A 98 39.15 32.46 -4.01
N SER A 99 37.88 32.75 -4.30
CA SER A 99 37.47 33.61 -5.42
C SER A 99 35.95 33.75 -5.57
N VAL A 100 35.55 35.01 -5.64
CA VAL A 100 34.29 35.55 -6.17
C VAL A 100 34.12 35.11 -7.63
N THR A 101 32.91 34.71 -8.06
CA THR A 101 32.14 35.30 -9.18
C THR A 101 30.81 34.56 -9.37
N SER A 102 29.73 35.33 -9.48
CA SER A 102 28.38 34.91 -9.86
C SER A 102 28.38 34.33 -11.27
N PHE A 103 28.04 33.05 -11.43
CA PHE A 103 27.67 32.47 -12.71
C PHE A 103 26.41 31.62 -12.56
N ARG A 104 25.43 31.92 -13.40
CA ARG A 104 24.16 31.22 -13.58
C ARG A 104 24.46 29.78 -13.99
N THR A 105 24.40 28.83 -13.06
CA THR A 105 24.59 27.41 -13.36
C THR A 105 23.31 26.79 -13.93
N PRO A 106 23.40 25.89 -14.92
CA PRO A 106 22.30 25.00 -15.27
C PRO A 106 21.94 24.17 -14.04
N SER A 107 20.65 23.85 -13.89
CA SER A 107 20.15 23.00 -12.81
C SER A 107 21.04 21.78 -12.57
N PRO A 108 21.39 21.43 -11.32
CA PRO A 108 22.25 20.30 -11.03
C PRO A 108 21.63 19.01 -11.57
N PRO A 109 22.43 18.02 -12.00
CA PRO A 109 21.92 16.72 -12.44
C PRO A 109 21.10 16.12 -11.30
N LYS A 110 19.84 15.76 -11.59
CA LYS A 110 18.96 15.11 -10.62
C LYS A 110 19.67 13.86 -10.08
N THR A 111 19.96 13.83 -8.78
CA THR A 111 20.46 12.62 -8.11
C THR A 111 19.41 11.51 -8.24
N GLN A 112 19.84 10.24 -8.30
CA GLN A 112 18.92 9.09 -8.46
C GLN A 112 17.80 9.05 -7.41
N SER A 113 18.01 9.62 -6.23
CA SER A 113 17.00 9.76 -5.18
C SER A 113 15.87 10.71 -5.55
N SER A 114 16.16 11.80 -6.27
CA SER A 114 15.16 12.79 -6.69
C SER A 114 14.27 12.22 -7.80
N LEU A 115 14.83 11.44 -8.72
CA LEU A 115 14.08 10.76 -9.78
C LEU A 115 13.07 9.75 -9.23
N LYS A 116 13.47 8.94 -8.23
CA LYS A 116 12.57 7.98 -7.58
C LYS A 116 11.41 8.65 -6.85
N ASN A 117 11.63 9.83 -6.27
CA ASN A 117 10.56 10.58 -5.61
C ASN A 117 9.59 11.19 -6.63
N ASP A 118 10.08 11.61 -7.80
CA ASP A 118 9.25 12.10 -8.90
C ASP A 118 8.34 10.97 -9.43
N GLU A 119 8.89 9.77 -9.67
CA GLU A 119 8.12 8.58 -10.11
C GLU A 119 7.02 8.18 -9.12
N VAL A 120 7.34 8.13 -7.82
CA VAL A 120 6.35 7.82 -6.76
C VAL A 120 5.26 8.89 -6.69
N LYS A 121 5.61 10.15 -6.92
CA LYS A 121 4.64 11.26 -6.96
C LYS A 121 3.69 11.13 -8.15
N GLU A 122 4.22 10.90 -9.35
CA GLU A 122 3.41 10.72 -10.57
C GLU A 122 2.44 9.55 -10.42
N GLU A 123 2.88 8.45 -9.82
CA GLU A 123 2.03 7.31 -9.53
C GLU A 123 0.92 7.66 -8.52
N LEU A 124 1.23 8.42 -7.46
CA LEU A 124 0.22 8.89 -6.53
C LEU A 124 -0.80 9.80 -7.20
N ASP A 125 -0.39 10.70 -8.09
CA ASP A 125 -1.32 11.56 -8.84
C ASP A 125 -2.33 10.72 -9.64
N VAL A 126 -1.87 9.66 -10.30
CA VAL A 126 -2.73 8.70 -11.02
C VAL A 126 -3.69 8.01 -10.04
N ILE A 127 -3.19 7.50 -8.91
CA ILE A 127 -4.03 6.81 -7.92
C ILE A 127 -5.09 7.76 -7.36
N PHE A 128 -4.73 8.97 -6.97
CA PHE A 128 -5.70 9.95 -6.45
C PHE A 128 -6.74 10.36 -7.50
N SER A 129 -6.37 10.46 -8.78
CA SER A 129 -7.34 10.68 -9.86
C SER A 129 -8.35 9.54 -9.91
N LEU A 130 -7.88 8.28 -9.90
CA LEU A 130 -8.75 7.09 -9.93
C LEU A 130 -9.70 7.03 -8.73
N LEU A 131 -9.24 7.42 -7.54
CA LEU A 131 -10.04 7.40 -6.32
C LEU A 131 -11.06 8.54 -6.24
N ASN A 132 -10.85 9.63 -6.98
CA ASN A 132 -11.72 10.81 -7.00
C ASN A 132 -12.66 10.84 -8.20
N GLU A 133 -12.32 10.12 -9.28
CA GLU A 133 -13.19 9.85 -10.42
C GLU A 133 -14.41 9.01 -10.02
N LYS A 134 -15.45 8.99 -10.88
CA LYS A 134 -16.78 8.41 -10.58
C LYS A 134 -16.65 7.06 -9.89
N LYS A 135 -17.37 6.93 -8.77
CA LYS A 135 -17.64 5.73 -7.98
C LYS A 135 -17.13 4.40 -8.64
N HIS A 136 -15.82 4.16 -8.57
CA HIS A 136 -15.18 2.86 -8.82
C HIS A 136 -14.55 2.31 -7.54
N LEU A 137 -14.54 0.98 -7.39
CA LEU A 137 -13.69 0.28 -6.43
C LEU A 137 -12.29 0.17 -7.05
N VAL A 138 -11.27 0.64 -6.33
CA VAL A 138 -9.89 0.57 -6.79
C VAL A 138 -9.11 -0.45 -5.96
N VAL A 139 -8.51 -1.44 -6.62
CA VAL A 139 -7.56 -2.38 -6.01
C VAL A 139 -6.16 -1.99 -6.47
N LEU A 140 -5.23 -1.82 -5.53
CA LEU A 140 -3.82 -1.51 -5.82
C LEU A 140 -2.98 -2.79 -5.74
N ASP A 141 -2.53 -3.28 -6.89
CA ASP A 141 -1.60 -4.40 -6.99
C ASP A 141 -0.15 -3.90 -6.87
N CYS A 142 0.25 -3.59 -5.64
CA CYS A 142 1.60 -3.14 -5.34
C CYS A 142 2.49 -4.30 -4.86
N LYS A 143 3.60 -4.54 -5.57
CA LYS A 143 4.54 -5.64 -5.27
C LYS A 143 5.41 -5.40 -4.05
N SER A 144 5.74 -4.14 -3.74
CA SER A 144 6.63 -3.76 -2.65
C SER A 144 5.96 -3.82 -1.26
N ILE A 145 4.62 -3.75 -1.21
CA ILE A 145 3.85 -3.68 0.04
C ILE A 145 3.46 -5.09 0.51
N ASN A 146 4.03 -5.48 1.65
CA ASN A 146 3.88 -6.79 2.27
C ASN A 146 3.44 -6.73 3.75
N TYR A 147 3.55 -5.57 4.41
CA TYR A 147 3.18 -5.38 5.81
C TYR A 147 2.34 -4.11 6.01
N PRO A 148 1.43 -4.07 7.01
CA PRO A 148 0.60 -2.89 7.26
C PRO A 148 1.41 -1.64 7.60
N SER A 149 2.53 -1.79 8.31
CA SER A 149 3.42 -0.68 8.70
C SER A 149 4.09 0.04 7.53
N GLN A 150 4.04 -0.52 6.32
CA GLN A 150 4.51 0.15 5.11
C GLN A 150 3.53 1.23 4.63
N ILE A 151 2.24 1.11 4.98
CA ILE A 151 1.15 1.95 4.49
C ILE A 151 0.32 2.61 5.60
N SER A 152 0.65 2.34 6.87
CA SER A 152 -0.03 2.92 8.05
C SER A 152 -0.03 4.45 8.07
N GLU A 153 0.99 5.08 7.49
CA GLU A 153 1.14 6.54 7.39
C GLU A 153 0.79 7.09 6.00
N SER A 154 0.25 6.27 5.09
CA SER A 154 -0.10 6.69 3.74
C SER A 154 -1.35 7.58 3.75
N ALA A 155 -1.39 8.64 2.93
CA ALA A 155 -2.60 9.43 2.74
C ALA A 155 -3.72 8.71 2.00
N LEU A 156 -3.43 7.58 1.35
CA LEU A 156 -4.44 6.77 0.68
C LEU A 156 -5.42 6.13 1.66
N THR A 157 -5.02 5.95 2.93
CA THR A 157 -5.81 5.26 3.97
C THR A 157 -6.45 3.97 3.43
N PRO A 158 -5.67 3.03 2.87
CA PRO A 158 -6.20 1.89 2.12
C PRO A 158 -7.06 0.97 2.99
N ILE A 159 -8.00 0.25 2.38
CA ILE A 159 -8.64 -0.93 2.96
C ILE A 159 -7.63 -2.06 2.93
N VAL A 160 -7.14 -2.48 4.10
CA VAL A 160 -6.11 -3.51 4.22
C VAL A 160 -6.78 -4.88 4.38
N VAL A 161 -6.65 -5.71 3.36
CA VAL A 161 -7.15 -7.10 3.34
C VAL A 161 -5.98 -8.05 3.60
N TYR A 162 -6.02 -8.78 4.70
CA TYR A 162 -5.00 -9.76 5.06
C TYR A 162 -5.47 -11.19 4.76
N ILE A 163 -4.76 -11.88 3.88
CA ILE A 163 -4.94 -13.31 3.62
C ILE A 163 -4.17 -14.09 4.67
N LYS A 164 -4.87 -14.58 5.68
CA LYS A 164 -4.27 -15.23 6.84
C LYS A 164 -4.22 -16.73 6.63
N ILE A 165 -3.00 -17.22 6.39
CA ILE A 165 -2.72 -18.66 6.34
C ILE A 165 -1.68 -19.00 7.39
N ILE A 166 -1.92 -20.09 8.11
CA ILE A 166 -0.97 -20.61 9.10
C ILE A 166 0.39 -20.86 8.43
N PRO A 167 1.51 -20.33 8.95
CA PRO A 167 2.83 -20.42 8.30
C PRO A 167 3.25 -21.85 7.92
N LYS A 168 2.88 -22.85 8.74
CA LYS A 168 3.12 -24.27 8.44
C LYS A 168 2.41 -24.74 7.15
N VAL A 169 1.23 -24.21 6.86
CA VAL A 169 0.51 -24.52 5.62
C VAL A 169 1.19 -23.83 4.44
N VAL A 170 1.61 -22.57 4.60
CA VAL A 170 2.40 -21.85 3.56
C VAL A 170 3.67 -22.64 3.22
N GLU A 171 4.37 -23.19 4.23
CA GLU A 171 5.56 -24.03 4.02
C GLU A 171 5.26 -25.28 3.17
N LYS A 172 4.15 -25.97 3.49
CA LYS A 172 3.71 -27.14 2.72
C LYS A 172 3.37 -26.76 1.28
N LEU A 173 2.68 -25.65 1.07
CA LEU A 173 2.32 -25.16 -0.26
C LEU A 173 3.58 -24.84 -1.08
N MET A 174 4.59 -24.19 -0.49
CA MET A 174 5.87 -23.95 -1.19
C MET A 174 6.56 -25.24 -1.61
N LYS A 175 6.59 -26.26 -0.74
CA LYS A 175 7.18 -27.57 -1.05
C LYS A 175 6.45 -28.28 -2.20
N LEU A 176 5.12 -28.17 -2.25
CA LEU A 176 4.30 -28.74 -3.34
C LEU A 176 4.59 -28.10 -4.71
N ARG A 177 5.04 -26.85 -4.76
CA ARG A 177 5.44 -26.16 -6.02
C ARG A 177 6.80 -26.63 -6.56
N GLY A 178 7.53 -27.46 -5.82
CA GLY A 178 8.81 -28.02 -6.24
C GLY A 178 10.02 -27.13 -5.91
N GLN A 179 11.21 -27.61 -6.27
CA GLN A 179 12.47 -27.10 -5.70
C GLN A 179 12.76 -25.62 -5.97
N LYS A 180 12.26 -25.04 -7.07
CA LYS A 180 12.48 -23.62 -7.38
C LYS A 180 11.78 -22.69 -6.38
N ALA A 181 10.58 -23.05 -5.92
CA ALA A 181 9.86 -22.29 -4.89
C ALA A 181 10.46 -22.47 -3.49
N SER A 182 11.13 -23.61 -3.24
CA SER A 182 11.72 -23.94 -1.94
C SER A 182 13.02 -23.17 -1.61
N LYS A 183 13.73 -22.62 -2.62
CA LYS A 183 15.03 -21.95 -2.43
C LYS A 183 14.97 -20.73 -1.50
N ASN A 184 13.80 -20.08 -1.41
CA ASN A 184 13.56 -18.91 -0.56
C ASN A 184 12.48 -19.17 0.48
N SER A 185 12.29 -20.43 0.88
CA SER A 185 11.25 -20.82 1.84
C SER A 185 11.45 -20.17 3.20
N SER A 186 12.66 -20.15 3.75
CA SER A 186 12.95 -19.55 5.06
C SER A 186 12.52 -18.07 5.15
N THR A 187 12.82 -17.27 4.13
CA THR A 187 12.44 -15.84 4.07
C THR A 187 10.92 -15.66 3.98
N GLN A 188 10.26 -16.48 3.16
CA GLN A 188 8.80 -16.45 3.04
C GLN A 188 8.11 -16.90 4.35
N ILE A 189 8.65 -17.92 5.03
CA ILE A 189 8.13 -18.38 6.32
C ILE A 189 8.35 -17.34 7.42
N PHE A 190 9.50 -16.70 7.46
CA PHE A 190 9.74 -15.57 8.37
C PHE A 190 8.72 -14.45 8.14
N ALA A 191 8.47 -14.08 6.89
CA ALA A 191 7.49 -13.05 6.55
C ALA A 191 6.06 -13.45 6.95
N ALA A 192 5.67 -14.69 6.71
CA ALA A 192 4.36 -15.21 7.11
C ALA A 192 4.19 -15.17 8.64
N ASN A 193 5.23 -15.57 9.40
CA ASN A 193 5.21 -15.46 10.86
C ASN A 193 5.08 -14.00 11.34
N LYS A 194 5.80 -13.08 10.70
CA LYS A 194 5.72 -11.65 11.03
C LYS A 194 4.32 -11.07 10.75
N LEU A 195 3.65 -11.51 9.69
CA LEU A 195 2.27 -11.11 9.39
C LEU A 195 1.27 -11.62 10.43
N VAL A 196 1.43 -12.85 10.91
CA VAL A 196 0.56 -13.42 11.97
C VAL A 196 0.73 -12.67 13.30
N GLN A 197 1.90 -12.08 13.54
CA GLN A 197 2.19 -11.25 14.72
C GLN A 197 1.79 -9.78 14.54
N ALA A 198 1.36 -9.37 13.35
CA ALA A 198 0.91 -8.01 13.12
C ALA A 198 -0.40 -7.76 13.87
N ASP A 199 -0.56 -6.54 14.36
CA ASP A 199 -1.78 -6.14 15.07
C ASP A 199 -3.00 -6.22 14.14
N ALA A 200 -4.05 -6.89 14.60
CA ALA A 200 -5.30 -7.03 13.86
C ALA A 200 -5.98 -5.66 13.64
N ASP A 201 -5.72 -4.68 14.52
CA ASP A 201 -6.27 -3.33 14.40
C ASP A 201 -5.72 -2.57 13.18
N MET A 202 -4.58 -3.00 12.62
CA MET A 202 -4.04 -2.45 11.37
C MET A 202 -4.66 -3.05 10.11
N MET A 203 -5.58 -4.02 10.27
CA MET A 203 -6.29 -4.67 9.17
C MET A 203 -7.76 -4.23 9.17
N ASP A 204 -8.34 -4.10 7.98
CA ASP A 204 -9.79 -3.87 7.82
C ASP A 204 -10.52 -5.20 7.62
N VAL A 205 -9.93 -6.13 6.87
CA VAL A 205 -10.48 -7.46 6.58
C VAL A 205 -9.42 -8.52 6.81
N ILE A 206 -9.78 -9.61 7.49
CA ILE A 206 -8.92 -10.78 7.67
C ILE A 206 -9.65 -11.97 7.04
N LEU A 207 -9.03 -12.57 6.02
CA LEU A 207 -9.52 -13.77 5.36
C LEU A 207 -8.77 -14.97 5.92
N ASP A 208 -9.40 -15.69 6.84
CA ASP A 208 -8.86 -16.92 7.45
C ASP A 208 -9.67 -18.18 7.13
N GLU A 209 -10.59 -18.06 6.17
CA GLU A 209 -11.39 -19.17 5.66
C GLU A 209 -10.49 -20.19 4.93
N PRO A 210 -10.72 -21.49 5.15
CA PRO A 210 -9.90 -22.54 4.53
C PRO A 210 -10.19 -22.73 3.04
N ARG A 211 -11.34 -22.26 2.56
CA ARG A 211 -11.82 -22.44 1.19
C ARG A 211 -11.87 -21.12 0.46
N LEU A 212 -11.46 -21.13 -0.80
CA LEU A 212 -11.40 -19.92 -1.63
C LEU A 212 -12.79 -19.29 -1.80
N GLU A 213 -13.82 -20.11 -1.95
CA GLU A 213 -15.19 -19.63 -2.16
C GLU A 213 -15.69 -18.82 -0.96
N GLU A 214 -15.45 -19.33 0.26
CA GLU A 214 -15.84 -18.69 1.52
C GLU A 214 -15.07 -17.39 1.75
N ALA A 215 -13.76 -17.39 1.51
CA ALA A 215 -12.93 -16.17 1.57
C ALA A 215 -13.39 -15.11 0.54
N CYS A 216 -13.81 -15.56 -0.65
CA CYS A 216 -14.33 -14.68 -1.68
C CYS A 216 -15.67 -14.07 -1.29
N GLU A 217 -16.61 -14.86 -0.76
CA GLU A 217 -17.90 -14.37 -0.27
C GLU A 217 -17.72 -13.34 0.86
N HIS A 218 -16.90 -13.63 1.87
CA HIS A 218 -16.59 -12.69 2.94
C HIS A 218 -16.04 -11.35 2.39
N LEU A 219 -15.03 -11.42 1.52
CA LEU A 219 -14.47 -10.22 0.90
C LEU A 219 -15.51 -9.46 0.04
N GLY A 220 -16.32 -10.19 -0.71
CA GLY A 220 -17.37 -9.63 -1.56
C GLY A 220 -18.42 -8.87 -0.75
N ASP A 221 -18.92 -9.48 0.32
CA ASP A 221 -19.93 -8.89 1.19
C ASP A 221 -19.39 -7.63 1.90
N PHE A 222 -18.14 -7.67 2.37
CA PHE A 222 -17.49 -6.50 2.97
C PHE A 222 -17.39 -5.35 1.96
N LEU A 223 -16.92 -5.62 0.74
CA LEU A 223 -16.74 -4.60 -0.28
C LEU A 223 -18.08 -4.06 -0.82
N ASP A 224 -19.12 -4.88 -0.89
CA ASP A 224 -20.48 -4.42 -1.22
C ASP A 224 -21.04 -3.49 -0.14
N GLN A 225 -20.85 -3.83 1.13
CA GLN A 225 -21.29 -2.97 2.23
C GLN A 225 -20.53 -1.64 2.21
N TYR A 226 -19.19 -1.69 2.08
CA TYR A 226 -18.36 -0.50 1.91
C TYR A 226 -18.82 0.34 0.72
N TRP A 227 -19.10 -0.30 -0.41
CA TRP A 227 -19.60 0.35 -1.60
C TRP A 227 -20.93 1.04 -1.38
N SER A 228 -21.90 0.33 -0.79
CA SER A 228 -23.21 0.87 -0.48
C SER A 228 -23.09 2.10 0.41
N ASP A 229 -22.22 2.07 1.42
CA ASP A 229 -22.06 3.16 2.36
C ASP A 229 -21.44 4.41 1.74
N VAL A 230 -20.37 4.26 0.93
CA VAL A 230 -19.74 5.40 0.27
C VAL A 230 -20.65 6.02 -0.79
N THR A 231 -21.46 5.19 -1.46
CA THR A 231 -22.34 5.67 -2.53
C THR A 231 -23.68 6.22 -2.04
N ARG A 232 -24.04 6.04 -0.77
CA ARG A 232 -25.34 6.45 -0.17
C ARG A 232 -25.48 7.96 0.05
N TYR A 233 -24.36 8.68 0.16
CA TYR A 233 -24.31 10.09 0.57
C TYR A 233 -23.92 11.05 -0.56
N ASP A 234 -23.86 10.53 -1.79
CA ASP A 234 -23.62 11.25 -3.05
C ASP A 234 -24.93 11.32 -3.85
#